data_AF-A0A9W4SUR4-F1
#
_entry.id   AF-A0A9W4SUR4-F1
#
_cell.length_a   1.000
_cell.length_b   1.000
_cell.length_c   1.000
_cell.angle_alpha   90.00
_cell.angle_beta   90.00
_cell.angle_gamma   90.00
#
_symmetry.space_group_name_H-M   'P 1'
#
loop_
_entity.id
_entity.type
_entity.pdbx_description
1 polymer ?
#
loop_
_entity_poly.entity_id
_entity_poly.type
_entity_poly.pdbx_seq_one_letter_code
_entity_poly.pdbx_strand_id
1 'polypeptide(L)' 'MEYYELDPSHYVSAPSLSWDGMLKMSGVRIELFTNMTMHDFTEKA' A
#
# COMPACT_ATOMS: atom_id res chain seq x y z
N MET A 1 -13.80 -6.77 8.76
CA MET A 1 -13.67 -5.72 7.73
C MET A 1 -13.88 -4.34 8.33
N GLU A 2 -14.80 -4.18 9.29
CA GLU A 2 -14.94 -2.93 10.06
C GLU A 2 -13.66 -2.48 10.79
N TYR A 3 -12.73 -3.39 11.10
CA TYR A 3 -11.50 -3.09 11.84
C TYR A 3 -10.55 -2.10 11.14
N TYR A 4 -10.60 -2.03 9.81
CA TYR A 4 -9.81 -1.09 9.00
C TYR A 4 -10.72 -0.07 8.29
N GLU A 5 -12.04 -0.18 8.42
CA GLU A 5 -13.03 0.56 7.61
C GLU A 5 -12.71 0.50 6.10
N LEU A 6 -12.15 -0.63 5.65
CA LEU A 6 -11.91 -0.91 4.23
C LEU A 6 -12.98 -1.87 3.74
N ASP A 7 -13.59 -1.56 2.61
CA ASP A 7 -14.59 -2.41 1.97
C ASP A 7 -13.90 -3.35 0.97
N PRO A 8 -13.86 -4.67 1.24
CA PRO A 8 -13.21 -5.66 0.38
C PRO A 8 -13.78 -5.73 -1.04
N SER A 9 -15.02 -5.32 -1.26
CA SER A 9 -15.60 -5.32 -2.60
C SER A 9 -14.89 -4.39 -3.58
N HIS A 10 -14.09 -3.44 -3.07
CA HIS A 10 -13.22 -2.58 -3.89
C HIS A 10 -11.87 -3.22 -4.25
N TYR A 11 -11.55 -4.41 -3.74
CA TYR A 11 -10.25 -5.05 -3.94
C TYR A 11 -10.40 -6.33 -4.74
N VAL A 12 -9.54 -6.47 -5.76
CA VAL A 12 -9.50 -7.66 -6.62
C VAL A 12 -8.93 -8.87 -5.90
N SER A 13 -8.11 -8.67 -4.86
CA SER A 13 -7.42 -9.75 -4.17
C SER A 13 -7.17 -9.47 -2.69
N ALA A 14 -7.03 -10.54 -1.90
CA ALA A 14 -6.71 -10.46 -0.48
C ALA A 14 -5.37 -9.78 -0.18
N PRO A 15 -4.29 -9.97 -0.97
CA PRO A 15 -3.06 -9.20 -0.82
C PRO A 15 -3.28 -7.68 -0.95
N SER A 16 -4.09 -7.24 -1.91
CA SER A 16 -4.38 -5.81 -2.11
C SER A 16 -5.08 -5.20 -0.89
N LEU A 17 -6.06 -5.92 -0.34
CA LEU A 17 -6.75 -5.50 0.89
C LEU A 17 -5.81 -5.48 2.11
N SER A 18 -4.94 -6.49 2.23
CA SER A 18 -4.00 -6.61 3.36
C SER A 18 -2.95 -5.51 3.34
N TRP A 19 -2.45 -5.15 2.15
CA TRP A 19 -1.51 -4.05 1.94
C TRP A 19 -2.10 -2.71 2.38
N ASP A 20 -3.32 -2.40 1.94
CA ASP A 20 -3.97 -1.13 2.29
C ASP A 20 -4.34 -1.07 3.79
N GLY A 21 -4.76 -2.19 4.36
CA GLY A 21 -4.95 -2.30 5.82
C GLY A 21 -3.68 -2.03 6.62
N MET A 22 -2.53 -2.54 6.15
CA MET A 22 -1.22 -2.30 6.79
C MET A 22 -0.83 -0.81 6.71
N LEU A 23 -1.00 -0.17 5.56
CA LEU A 23 -0.72 1.27 5.40
C LEU A 23 -1.61 2.10 6.33
N LYS A 24 -2.91 1.77 6.40
CA LYS A 24 -3.85 2.47 7.28
C LYS A 24 -3.51 2.30 8.77
N MET A 25 -3.09 1.11 9.20
CA MET A 25 -2.68 0.88 10.59
C MET A 25 -1.35 1.55 10.97
N SER A 26 -0.38 1.55 10.06
CA SER A 26 0.94 2.15 10.32
C SER A 26 0.95 3.67 10.13
N GLY A 27 -0.03 4.23 9.43
CA GLY A 27 -0.08 5.65 9.06
C GLY A 27 0.95 6.04 8.00
N VAL A 28 1.68 5.07 7.44
CA VAL A 28 2.67 5.29 6.38
C VAL A 28 1.95 5.63 5.09
N ARG A 29 2.39 6.68 4.42
CA ARG A 29 1.91 7.07 3.08
C ARG A 29 3.02 6.80 2.07
N ILE A 30 2.68 6.09 1.00
CA ILE A 30 3.58 5.90 -0.12
C ILE A 30 3.49 7.16 -0.98
N GLU A 31 4.57 7.90 -1.05
CA GLU A 31 4.67 9.10 -1.87
C GLU A 31 5.04 8.73 -3.31
N LEU A 32 4.62 9.57 -4.25
CA LEU A 32 5.03 9.42 -5.64
C LEU A 32 6.54 9.64 -5.74
N PHE A 33 7.25 8.74 -6.43
CA PHE A 33 8.67 8.91 -6.67
C PHE A 33 8.91 10.17 -7.51
N THR A 34 9.72 11.08 -6.97
CA THR A 34 10.08 12.35 -7.63
C THR A 34 11.51 12.34 -8.17
N ASN A 35 12.32 11.36 -7.75
CA ASN A 35 13.72 11.25 -8.10
C ASN A 35 14.02 9.85 -8.64
N MET A 36 14.84 9.76 -9.68
CA MET A 36 15.26 8.49 -10.30
C MET A 36 15.97 7.55 -9.31
N THR A 37 16.64 8.09 -8.28
CA THR A 37 17.28 7.29 -7.23
C THR A 37 16.26 6.56 -6.34
N MET A 38 15.01 7.03 -6.26
CA MET A 38 13.94 6.30 -5.56
C MET A 38 13.46 5.07 -6.36
N HIS A 39 13.50 5.16 -7.70
CA HIS A 39 13.21 4.00 -8.56
C HIS A 39 14.27 2.91 -8.41
N ASP A 40 15.55 3.29 -8.34
CA ASP A 40 16.68 2.37 -8.12
C ASP A 40 16.52 1.49 -6.87
N PHE A 41 15.87 2.00 -5.81
CA PHE A 41 15.62 1.25 -4.58
C PHE A 41 14.64 0.09 -4.80
N THR A 42 13.70 0.25 -5.73
CA THR A 42 12.60 -0.70 -5.94
C THR A 42 12.95 -1.76 -7.00
N GLU A 43 13.80 -1.41 -7.97
CA GLU A 43 14.18 -2.31 -9.08
C GLU A 43 15.33 -3.26 -8.75
N LYS A 44 16.15 -2.93 -7.74
CA LYS A 44 17.30 -3.76 -7.31
C LYS A 44 16.97 -4.73 -6.17
N ALA A 45 15.70 -4.79 -5.75
CA ALA A 45 15.20 -5.64 -4.67
C ALA A 45 14.89 -7.08 -5.13
#